data_AF-A0A8C1C9Q1-F1
#
_entry.id   AF-A0A8C1C9Q1-F1
#
_cell.length_a   1.000
_cell.length_b   1.000
_cell.length_c   1.000
_cell.angle_alpha   90.00
_cell.angle_beta   90.00
_cell.angle_gamma   90.00
#
_symmetry.space_group_name_H-M   'P 1'
#
loop_
_entity.id
_entity.type
_entity.pdbx_description
1 polymer ?
#
loop_
_entity_poly.entity_id
_entity_poly.type
_entity_poly.pdbx_seq_one_letter_code
_entity_poly.pdbx_strand_id
1 'polypeptide(L)'
;MQEVQKPWLPRPLAYTNQNETDEERQFRRVFQQLAGDDMEVSPNELMGILNKIISKHGDLKTDGFTIESCRSMVAVMDSDSTGKLGFEEFKYLWNNIKRWQGIYKNFDADHSGVIGSDELPGAFKAAGFPLNDQLFQLIVRRYSDEKGNMDFDNYIGCLVRLDAMCRAFKTLDKDNNGTIKVDIQEWLQLTMYS
;
A
#
# COMPACT_ATOMS: atom_id res chain seq x y z
N MET A 1 12.46 21.86 -37.68
CA MET A 1 13.53 21.07 -37.06
C MET A 1 13.57 21.43 -35.58
N GLN A 2 13.33 20.42 -34.74
CA GLN A 2 13.53 20.33 -33.28
C GLN A 2 13.05 21.49 -32.39
N GLU A 3 11.88 21.31 -31.77
CA GLU A 3 11.54 21.98 -30.52
C GLU A 3 12.40 21.40 -29.39
N VAL A 4 13.19 22.26 -28.74
CA VAL A 4 13.98 21.94 -27.56
C VAL A 4 13.03 21.89 -26.36
N GLN A 5 12.93 20.71 -25.74
CA GLN A 5 12.18 20.50 -24.50
C GLN A 5 12.75 21.43 -23.41
N LYS A 6 11.91 22.35 -22.90
CA LYS A 6 12.27 23.21 -21.76
C LYS A 6 12.45 22.34 -20.52
N PRO A 7 13.46 22.60 -19.66
CA PRO A 7 13.64 21.87 -18.41
C PRO A 7 12.43 22.09 -17.49
N TRP A 8 11.99 21.00 -16.86
CA TRP A 8 10.87 20.98 -15.91
C TRP A 8 11.16 21.91 -14.73
N LEU A 9 10.28 22.88 -14.51
CA LEU A 9 10.27 23.66 -13.27
C LEU A 9 9.67 22.78 -12.16
N PRO A 10 10.30 22.69 -10.97
CA PRO A 10 9.64 22.13 -9.79
C PRO A 10 8.30 22.86 -9.59
N ARG A 11 7.20 22.11 -9.48
CA ARG A 11 5.89 22.72 -9.19
C ARG A 11 5.98 23.47 -7.87
N PRO A 12 5.58 24.75 -7.82
CA PRO A 12 5.45 25.45 -6.55
C PRO A 12 4.42 24.74 -5.68
N LEU A 13 4.76 24.55 -4.39
CA LEU A 13 3.84 24.15 -3.32
C LEU A 13 2.74 25.20 -3.19
N ALA A 14 1.68 25.09 -3.99
CA ALA A 14 0.53 25.98 -3.92
C ALA A 14 -0.76 25.20 -3.60
N TYR A 15 -0.72 24.42 -2.51
CA TYR A 15 -1.92 23.98 -1.80
C TYR A 15 -1.65 23.93 -0.30
N THR A 16 -1.31 25.07 0.29
CA THR A 16 -1.63 25.29 1.71
C THR A 16 -3.13 25.56 1.78
N ASN A 17 -3.93 24.49 1.93
CA ASN A 17 -5.33 24.65 2.30
C ASN A 17 -5.38 25.35 3.66
N GLN A 18 -6.04 26.51 3.75
CA GLN A 18 -6.16 27.29 4.99
C GLN A 18 -6.96 26.55 6.10
N ASN A 19 -7.46 25.34 5.81
CA ASN A 19 -8.22 24.46 6.72
C ASN A 19 -7.49 23.12 7.00
N GLU A 20 -6.16 23.07 6.93
CA GLU A 20 -5.40 21.85 7.25
C GLU A 20 -5.48 21.52 8.74
N THR A 21 -5.92 20.30 9.05
CA THR A 21 -6.03 19.79 10.43
C THR A 21 -4.65 19.66 11.09
N ASP A 22 -4.60 19.63 12.42
CA ASP A 22 -3.33 19.45 13.14
C ASP A 22 -2.67 18.10 12.83
N GLU A 23 -3.48 17.05 12.62
CA GLU A 23 -3.00 15.74 12.19
C GLU A 23 -2.36 15.77 10.80
N GLU A 24 -2.99 16.48 9.84
CA GLU A 24 -2.42 16.66 8.51
C GLU A 24 -1.13 17.46 8.54
N ARG A 25 -1.04 18.52 9.36
CA ARG A 25 0.21 19.27 9.56
C ARG A 25 1.32 18.40 10.14
N GLN A 26 1.02 17.54 11.12
CA GLN A 26 1.99 16.60 11.66
C GLN A 26 2.41 15.57 10.60
N PHE A 27 1.46 15.02 9.85
CA PHE A 27 1.74 14.07 8.78
C PHE A 27 2.61 14.68 7.68
N ARG A 28 2.35 15.94 7.31
CA ARG A 28 3.15 16.69 6.32
C ARG A 28 4.60 16.85 6.74
N ARG A 29 4.86 17.05 8.04
CA ARG A 29 6.22 17.08 8.59
C ARG A 29 6.90 15.72 8.51
N VAL A 30 6.18 14.64 8.81
CA VAL A 30 6.71 13.27 8.67
C VAL A 30 7.07 12.99 7.21
N PHE A 31 6.18 13.34 6.27
CA PHE A 31 6.45 13.21 4.84
C PHE A 31 7.69 14.00 4.41
N GLN A 32 7.80 15.27 4.79
CA GLN A 32 8.95 16.10 4.44
C GLN A 32 10.28 15.56 5.01
N GLN A 33 10.26 15.03 6.23
CA GLN A 33 11.45 14.40 6.81
C GLN A 33 11.84 13.11 6.11
N LEU A 34 10.87 12.40 5.54
CA LEU A 34 11.07 11.11 4.88
C LEU A 34 11.50 11.27 3.42
N ALA A 35 10.86 12.18 2.69
CA ALA A 35 11.03 12.40 1.25
C ALA A 35 12.26 13.26 0.91
N GLY A 36 12.89 13.91 1.89
CA GLY A 36 14.09 14.70 1.67
C GLY A 36 13.91 15.82 0.63
N ASP A 37 14.93 15.99 -0.23
CA ASP A 37 15.02 17.13 -1.15
C ASP A 37 14.17 16.96 -2.42
N ASP A 38 13.86 15.73 -2.84
CA ASP A 38 13.09 15.46 -4.06
C ASP A 38 11.57 15.48 -3.83
N MET A 39 11.14 15.52 -2.55
CA MET A 39 9.75 15.61 -2.12
C MET A 39 8.88 14.44 -2.60
N GLU A 40 9.49 13.26 -2.79
CA GLU A 40 8.80 11.99 -3.07
C GLU A 40 9.37 10.88 -2.16
N VAL A 41 8.56 9.88 -1.82
CA VAL A 41 9.00 8.75 -0.99
C VAL A 41 9.40 7.59 -1.88
N SER A 42 10.68 7.25 -1.88
CA SER A 42 11.23 6.09 -2.57
C SER A 42 10.96 4.77 -1.83
N PRO A 43 11.13 3.60 -2.49
CA PRO A 43 11.01 2.30 -1.83
C PRO A 43 11.95 2.12 -0.63
N ASN A 44 13.16 2.70 -0.67
CA ASN A 44 14.13 2.60 0.43
C ASN A 44 13.66 3.42 1.65
N GLU A 45 13.12 4.61 1.41
CA GLU A 45 12.58 5.46 2.47
C GLU A 45 11.33 4.82 3.09
N LEU A 46 10.44 4.29 2.25
CA LEU A 46 9.27 3.53 2.72
C LEU A 46 9.69 2.35 3.60
N MET A 47 10.67 1.56 3.17
CA MET A 47 11.21 0.44 3.96
C MET A 47 11.76 0.93 5.31
N GLY A 48 12.54 2.00 5.30
CA GLY A 48 13.13 2.57 6.51
C GLY A 48 12.08 3.02 7.53
N ILE A 49 11.03 3.71 7.09
CA ILE A 49 9.98 4.18 8.01
C ILE A 49 9.10 3.04 8.54
N LEU A 50 8.74 2.07 7.68
CA LEU A 50 7.89 0.96 8.10
C LEU A 50 8.61 0.06 9.12
N ASN A 51 9.87 -0.29 8.86
CA ASN A 51 10.68 -1.07 9.81
C ASN A 51 10.96 -0.31 11.11
N LYS A 52 11.16 1.01 11.04
CA LYS A 52 11.27 1.86 12.23
C LYS A 52 10.00 1.84 13.08
N ILE A 53 8.82 1.79 12.48
CA ILE A 53 7.56 1.69 13.22
C ILE A 53 7.40 0.33 13.86
N ILE A 54 7.61 -0.75 13.10
CA ILE A 54 7.41 -2.09 13.64
C ILE A 54 8.36 -2.36 14.81
N SER A 55 9.59 -1.82 14.78
CA SER A 55 10.52 -1.94 15.91
C SER A 55 9.98 -1.37 17.24
N LYS A 56 8.95 -0.51 17.20
CA LYS A 56 8.26 0.02 18.39
C LYS A 56 7.06 -0.83 18.85
N HIS A 57 6.68 -1.85 18.07
CA HIS A 57 5.53 -2.72 18.31
C HIS A 57 6.01 -4.17 18.45
N GLY A 58 6.54 -4.51 19.64
CA GLY A 58 7.03 -5.86 19.92
C GLY A 58 5.95 -6.94 19.95
N ASP A 59 4.68 -6.55 19.89
CA ASP A 59 3.52 -7.43 19.74
C ASP A 59 3.28 -7.91 18.31
N LEU A 60 3.85 -7.23 17.31
CA LEU A 60 3.71 -7.62 15.91
C LEU A 60 4.86 -8.55 15.50
N LYS A 61 4.55 -9.81 15.15
CA LYS A 61 5.53 -10.67 14.50
C LYS A 61 5.71 -10.28 13.04
N THR A 62 6.96 -10.25 12.61
CA THR A 62 7.41 -9.91 11.25
C THR A 62 8.87 -10.33 11.11
N ASP A 63 9.31 -10.60 9.89
CA ASP A 63 10.74 -10.66 9.52
C ASP A 63 11.28 -9.31 8.99
N GLY A 64 10.38 -8.32 8.86
CA GLY A 64 10.66 -6.96 8.43
C GLY A 64 10.32 -6.73 6.96
N PHE A 65 9.88 -5.51 6.62
CA PHE A 65 9.65 -5.14 5.23
C PHE A 65 10.97 -5.17 4.45
N THR A 66 10.98 -5.97 3.38
CA THR A 66 12.09 -6.04 2.42
C THR A 66 11.98 -4.92 1.39
N ILE A 67 13.09 -4.65 0.69
CA ILE A 67 13.10 -3.66 -0.38
C ILE A 67 12.21 -4.09 -1.55
N GLU A 68 12.12 -5.38 -1.84
CA GLU A 68 11.21 -5.94 -2.85
C GLU A 68 9.74 -5.70 -2.48
N SER A 69 9.35 -5.95 -1.23
CA SER A 69 7.99 -5.67 -0.75
C SER A 69 7.67 -4.17 -0.88
N CYS A 70 8.59 -3.29 -0.47
CA CYS A 70 8.39 -1.85 -0.60
C CYS A 70 8.38 -1.37 -2.06
N ARG A 71 9.17 -1.97 -2.97
CA ARG A 71 9.09 -1.68 -4.41
C ARG A 71 7.73 -2.02 -4.99
N SER A 72 7.18 -3.20 -4.66
CA SER A 72 5.83 -3.58 -5.11
C SER A 72 4.77 -2.64 -4.52
N MET A 73 4.86 -2.28 -3.23
CA MET A 73 3.94 -1.33 -2.61
C MET A 73 3.98 0.04 -3.28
N VAL A 74 5.17 0.55 -3.60
CA VAL A 74 5.32 1.82 -4.33
C VAL A 74 4.71 1.69 -5.72
N ALA A 75 5.06 0.65 -6.48
CA ALA A 75 4.57 0.47 -7.85
C ALA A 75 3.03 0.44 -7.94
N VAL A 76 2.34 -0.23 -7.00
CA VAL A 76 0.85 -0.27 -7.01
C VAL A 76 0.17 0.99 -6.48
N MET A 77 0.92 1.89 -5.85
CA MET A 77 0.42 3.16 -5.30
C MET A 77 0.79 4.37 -6.16
N ASP A 78 1.85 4.25 -6.97
CA ASP A 78 2.37 5.24 -7.91
C ASP A 78 1.44 5.39 -9.12
N SER A 79 0.49 6.30 -8.97
CA SER A 79 -0.56 6.57 -9.94
C SER A 79 -0.11 7.48 -11.09
N ASP A 80 0.94 8.27 -10.87
CA ASP A 80 1.52 9.17 -11.86
C ASP A 80 2.79 8.64 -12.54
N SER A 81 3.20 7.42 -12.20
CA SER A 81 4.34 6.69 -12.78
C SER A 81 5.68 7.41 -12.61
N THR A 82 5.86 8.09 -11.48
CA THR A 82 7.12 8.75 -11.10
C THR A 82 8.18 7.77 -10.62
N GLY A 83 7.78 6.55 -10.21
CA GLY A 83 8.63 5.56 -9.57
C GLY A 83 8.78 5.76 -8.06
N LYS A 84 8.08 6.75 -7.49
CA LYS A 84 8.08 7.11 -6.07
C LYS A 84 6.67 7.53 -5.65
N LEU A 85 6.48 7.86 -4.38
CA LEU A 85 5.18 8.29 -3.87
C LEU A 85 5.18 9.78 -3.57
N GLY A 86 4.31 10.52 -4.25
CA GLY A 86 3.98 11.88 -3.88
C GLY A 86 3.23 11.96 -2.54
N PHE A 87 2.96 13.18 -2.06
CA PHE A 87 2.33 13.40 -0.76
C PHE A 87 0.97 12.69 -0.62
N GLU A 88 0.09 12.80 -1.62
CA GLU A 88 -1.26 12.22 -1.55
C GLU A 88 -1.23 10.69 -1.64
N GLU A 89 -0.35 10.12 -2.45
CA GLU A 89 -0.18 8.66 -2.59
C GLU A 89 0.38 8.07 -1.30
N PHE A 90 1.40 8.71 -0.72
CA PHE A 90 1.94 8.30 0.57
C PHE A 90 0.91 8.48 1.70
N LYS A 91 0.13 9.56 1.71
CA LYS A 91 -0.96 9.78 2.67
C LYS A 91 -2.00 8.67 2.59
N TYR A 92 -2.40 8.29 1.39
CA TYR A 92 -3.36 7.22 1.15
C TYR A 92 -2.82 5.88 1.67
N LEU A 93 -1.61 5.50 1.25
CA LEU A 93 -0.94 4.28 1.69
C LEU A 93 -0.82 4.23 3.22
N TRP A 94 -0.33 5.31 3.83
CA TRP A 94 -0.11 5.40 5.27
C TRP A 94 -1.38 5.24 6.09
N ASN A 95 -2.47 5.90 5.68
CA ASN A 95 -3.74 5.81 6.39
C ASN A 95 -4.32 4.39 6.32
N ASN A 96 -4.16 3.72 5.17
CA ASN A 96 -4.55 2.32 5.04
C ASN A 96 -3.70 1.41 5.93
N ILE A 97 -2.37 1.58 5.96
CA ILE A 97 -1.48 0.80 6.83
C ILE A 97 -1.88 0.95 8.30
N LYS A 98 -2.10 2.19 8.79
CA LYS A 98 -2.56 2.43 10.17
C LYS A 98 -3.89 1.72 10.46
N ARG A 99 -4.85 1.81 9.54
CA ARG A 99 -6.16 1.16 9.67
C ARG A 99 -6.01 -0.35 9.76
N TRP A 100 -5.26 -0.95 8.84
CA TRP A 100 -5.06 -2.39 8.77
C TRP A 100 -4.23 -2.92 9.93
N GLN A 101 -3.28 -2.14 10.45
CA GLN A 101 -2.58 -2.44 11.69
C GLN A 101 -3.54 -2.52 12.88
N GLY A 102 -4.48 -1.58 13.00
CA GLY A 102 -5.51 -1.63 14.03
C GLY A 102 -6.39 -2.87 13.92
N ILE A 103 -6.76 -3.26 12.70
CA ILE A 103 -7.51 -4.50 12.45
C ILE A 103 -6.69 -5.73 12.82
N TYR A 104 -5.43 -5.81 12.39
CA TYR A 104 -4.54 -6.92 12.71
C TYR A 104 -4.49 -7.17 14.22
N LYS A 105 -4.25 -6.13 15.02
CA LYS A 105 -4.22 -6.23 16.48
C LYS A 105 -5.55 -6.63 17.12
N ASN A 106 -6.67 -6.28 16.49
CA ASN A 106 -8.00 -6.64 16.99
C ASN A 106 -8.39 -8.08 16.65
N PHE A 107 -7.82 -8.67 15.60
CA PHE A 107 -8.16 -10.00 15.12
C PHE A 107 -7.13 -11.08 15.50
N ASP A 108 -5.94 -10.71 15.94
CA ASP A 108 -4.98 -11.57 16.66
C ASP A 108 -5.51 -11.87 18.08
N ALA A 109 -6.53 -12.73 18.15
CA ALA A 109 -7.32 -12.97 19.35
C ALA A 109 -6.59 -13.87 20.35
N ASP A 110 -5.70 -14.72 19.86
CA ASP A 110 -4.84 -15.58 20.68
C ASP A 110 -3.54 -14.89 21.11
N HIS A 111 -3.31 -13.64 20.66
CA HIS A 111 -2.11 -12.86 20.91
C HIS A 111 -0.82 -13.57 20.47
N SER A 112 -0.93 -14.38 19.42
CA SER A 112 0.19 -15.06 18.80
C SER A 112 1.11 -14.09 18.06
N GLY A 113 0.65 -12.88 17.74
CA GLY A 113 1.35 -11.86 16.95
C GLY A 113 1.26 -12.10 15.44
N VAL A 114 0.52 -13.12 15.01
CA VAL A 114 0.23 -13.50 13.62
C VAL A 114 -1.27 -13.60 13.41
N ILE A 115 -1.73 -13.53 12.16
CA ILE A 115 -3.12 -13.83 11.81
C ILE A 115 -3.18 -15.27 11.30
N GLY A 116 -3.86 -16.14 12.05
CA GLY A 116 -4.08 -17.53 11.68
C GLY A 116 -5.16 -17.69 10.59
N SER A 117 -5.26 -18.90 10.03
CA SER A 117 -6.26 -19.22 8.99
C SER A 117 -7.71 -19.00 9.42
N ASP A 118 -8.00 -19.16 10.71
CA ASP A 118 -9.35 -18.99 11.28
C ASP A 118 -9.69 -17.50 11.53
N GLU A 119 -8.68 -16.65 11.72
CA GLU A 119 -8.81 -15.21 11.98
C GLU A 119 -8.84 -14.40 10.67
N LEU A 120 -8.13 -14.89 9.65
CA LEU A 120 -7.92 -14.21 8.37
C LEU A 120 -9.21 -13.77 7.67
N PRO A 121 -10.27 -14.59 7.55
CA PRO A 121 -11.51 -14.17 6.89
C PRO A 121 -12.18 -12.99 7.62
N GLY A 122 -12.13 -13.00 8.95
CA GLY A 122 -12.65 -11.91 9.78
C GLY A 122 -11.88 -10.61 9.57
N ALA A 123 -10.54 -10.69 9.61
CA ALA A 123 -9.66 -9.56 9.40
C ALA A 123 -9.84 -8.93 8.01
N PHE A 124 -9.88 -9.75 6.95
CA PHE A 124 -10.06 -9.27 5.57
C PHE A 124 -11.45 -8.64 5.36
N LYS A 125 -12.50 -9.22 5.94
CA LYS A 125 -13.84 -8.63 5.92
C LYS A 125 -13.86 -7.27 6.61
N ALA A 126 -13.23 -7.14 7.77
CA ALA A 126 -13.11 -5.87 8.49
C ALA A 126 -12.27 -4.83 7.72
N ALA A 127 -11.27 -5.29 6.95
CA ALA A 127 -10.47 -4.44 6.07
C ALA A 127 -11.23 -3.96 4.82
N GLY A 128 -12.41 -4.52 4.55
CA GLY A 128 -13.28 -4.16 3.42
C GLY A 128 -13.24 -5.13 2.24
N PHE A 129 -12.69 -6.32 2.42
CA PHE A 129 -12.48 -7.31 1.36
C PHE A 129 -13.22 -8.62 1.65
N PRO A 130 -14.51 -8.73 1.29
CA PRO A 130 -15.26 -9.98 1.38
C PRO A 130 -14.88 -10.89 0.20
N LEU A 131 -13.83 -11.70 0.38
CA LEU A 131 -13.35 -12.62 -0.64
C LEU A 131 -14.12 -13.95 -0.59
N ASN A 132 -14.09 -14.70 -1.69
CA ASN A 132 -14.59 -16.08 -1.71
C ASN A 132 -13.50 -17.07 -1.24
N ASP A 133 -13.92 -18.29 -0.89
CA ASP A 133 -13.02 -19.32 -0.33
C ASP A 133 -11.84 -19.65 -1.25
N GLN A 134 -12.07 -19.68 -2.57
CA GLN A 134 -11.02 -19.97 -3.54
C GLN A 134 -9.92 -18.90 -3.52
N LEU A 135 -10.28 -17.62 -3.46
CA LEU A 135 -9.31 -16.54 -3.41
C LEU A 135 -8.59 -16.50 -2.06
N PHE A 136 -9.28 -16.79 -0.95
CA PHE A 136 -8.64 -16.93 0.35
C PHE A 136 -7.56 -18.01 0.35
N GLN A 137 -7.83 -19.18 -0.24
CA GLN A 137 -6.84 -20.26 -0.34
C GLN A 137 -5.58 -19.84 -1.12
N LEU A 138 -5.74 -19.06 -2.20
CA LEU A 138 -4.60 -18.53 -2.96
C LEU A 138 -3.79 -17.51 -2.14
N ILE A 139 -4.46 -16.65 -1.38
CA ILE A 139 -3.82 -15.67 -0.50
C ILE A 139 -3.02 -16.37 0.60
N VAL A 140 -3.62 -17.33 1.30
CA VAL A 140 -2.93 -18.12 2.33
C VAL A 140 -1.71 -18.81 1.73
N ARG A 141 -1.84 -19.46 0.57
CA ARG A 141 -0.71 -20.13 -0.09
C ARG A 141 0.44 -19.18 -0.48
N ARG A 142 0.14 -17.91 -0.76
CA ARG A 142 1.13 -16.93 -1.23
C ARG A 142 1.77 -16.13 -0.10
N TYR A 143 1.03 -15.85 0.97
CA TYR A 143 1.41 -14.87 1.99
C TYR A 143 1.52 -15.46 3.40
N SER A 144 1.13 -16.72 3.62
CA SER A 144 1.24 -17.38 4.91
C SER A 144 2.39 -18.39 4.95
N ASP A 145 2.82 -18.73 6.15
CA ASP A 145 3.76 -19.83 6.41
C ASP A 145 3.11 -21.22 6.16
N GLU A 146 3.90 -22.29 6.32
CA GLU A 146 3.43 -23.67 6.13
C GLU A 146 2.30 -24.08 7.09
N LYS A 147 2.10 -23.34 8.19
CA LYS A 147 1.05 -23.55 9.18
C LYS A 147 -0.19 -22.68 8.90
N GLY A 148 -0.17 -21.86 7.85
CA GLY A 148 -1.26 -20.96 7.49
C GLY A 148 -1.29 -19.66 8.31
N ASN A 149 -0.20 -19.32 9.01
CA ASN A 149 -0.08 -18.06 9.74
C ASN A 149 0.49 -16.97 8.85
N MET A 150 -0.13 -15.79 8.88
CA MET A 150 0.34 -14.61 8.17
C MET A 150 0.90 -13.61 9.16
N ASP A 151 2.18 -13.24 9.00
CA ASP A 151 2.82 -12.19 9.79
C ASP A 151 2.51 -10.79 9.25
N PHE A 152 2.97 -9.77 9.97
CA PHE A 152 2.48 -8.41 9.78
C PHE A 152 2.85 -7.79 8.42
N ASP A 153 4.09 -7.98 7.96
CA ASP A 153 4.55 -7.43 6.69
C ASP A 153 3.89 -8.12 5.49
N ASN A 154 3.70 -9.44 5.53
CA ASN A 154 2.93 -10.16 4.50
C ASN A 154 1.46 -9.75 4.50
N TYR A 155 0.85 -9.56 5.66
CA TYR A 155 -0.53 -9.07 5.79
C TYR A 155 -0.70 -7.68 5.15
N ILE A 156 0.18 -6.73 5.49
CA ILE A 156 0.14 -5.38 4.91
C ILE A 156 0.42 -5.42 3.41
N GLY A 157 1.44 -6.16 2.96
CA GLY A 157 1.77 -6.30 1.54
C GLY A 157 0.62 -6.89 0.73
N CYS A 158 -0.06 -7.91 1.27
CA CYS A 158 -1.24 -8.49 0.66
C CYS A 158 -2.38 -7.47 0.53
N LEU A 159 -2.72 -6.74 1.59
CA LEU A 159 -3.82 -5.76 1.57
C LEU A 159 -3.53 -4.56 0.68
N VAL A 160 -2.29 -4.06 0.66
CA VAL A 160 -1.85 -3.01 -0.28
C VAL A 160 -2.09 -3.45 -1.72
N ARG A 161 -1.65 -4.66 -2.08
CA ARG A 161 -1.83 -5.19 -3.43
C ARG A 161 -3.31 -5.41 -3.77
N LEU A 162 -4.07 -6.00 -2.85
CA LEU A 162 -5.49 -6.28 -3.04
C LEU A 162 -6.30 -4.98 -3.24
N ASP A 163 -6.07 -3.98 -2.39
CA ASP A 163 -6.70 -2.66 -2.52
C ASP A 163 -6.41 -2.01 -3.87
N ALA A 164 -5.14 -2.03 -4.29
CA ALA A 164 -4.74 -1.45 -5.57
C ALA A 164 -5.37 -2.16 -6.77
N MET A 165 -5.41 -3.50 -6.76
CA MET A 165 -6.06 -4.27 -7.83
C MET A 165 -7.57 -3.97 -7.89
N CYS A 166 -8.24 -3.88 -6.74
CA CYS A 166 -9.64 -3.48 -6.68
C CYS A 166 -9.88 -2.06 -7.21
N ARG A 167 -9.01 -1.10 -6.89
CA ARG A 167 -9.10 0.27 -7.40
C ARG A 167 -8.85 0.34 -8.91
N ALA A 168 -7.82 -0.33 -9.40
CA ALA A 168 -7.50 -0.39 -10.83
C ALA A 168 -8.68 -0.98 -11.62
N PHE A 169 -9.26 -2.09 -11.15
CA PHE A 169 -10.43 -2.69 -11.77
C PHE A 169 -11.63 -1.73 -11.80
N LYS A 170 -11.96 -1.08 -10.67
CA LYS A 170 -13.08 -0.12 -10.59
C LYS A 170 -12.90 1.09 -11.51
N THR A 171 -11.67 1.56 -11.71
CA THR A 171 -11.38 2.66 -12.64
C THR A 171 -11.63 2.27 -14.10
N LEU A 172 -11.42 1.00 -14.44
CA LEU A 172 -11.61 0.46 -15.79
C LEU A 172 -13.07 0.02 -16.06
N ASP A 173 -13.76 -0.53 -15.05
CA ASP A 173 -15.16 -0.99 -15.11
C ASP A 173 -16.16 0.19 -14.97
N LYS A 174 -16.21 1.06 -15.99
CA LYS A 174 -17.01 2.29 -15.96
C LYS A 174 -18.51 2.06 -15.91
N ASP A 175 -18.99 0.93 -16.40
CA ASP A 175 -20.42 0.55 -16.39
C ASP A 175 -20.80 -0.35 -15.20
N ASN A 176 -19.85 -0.67 -14.31
CA ASN A 176 -20.03 -1.51 -13.12
C ASN A 176 -20.65 -2.86 -13.43
N ASN A 177 -20.26 -3.46 -14.56
CA ASN A 177 -20.80 -4.74 -15.00
C ASN A 177 -19.96 -5.94 -14.49
N GLY A 178 -18.83 -5.68 -13.82
CA GLY A 178 -17.93 -6.70 -13.29
C GLY A 178 -16.98 -7.29 -14.32
N THR A 179 -16.80 -6.65 -15.48
CA THR A 179 -15.88 -7.08 -16.54
C THR A 179 -15.13 -5.89 -17.14
N ILE A 180 -13.87 -6.12 -17.52
CA ILE A 180 -13.05 -5.11 -18.20
C ILE A 180 -12.56 -5.69 -19.53
N LYS A 181 -12.47 -4.84 -20.54
CA LYS A 181 -11.84 -5.17 -21.83
C LYS A 181 -10.54 -4.41 -21.92
N VAL A 182 -9.43 -5.13 -22.02
CA VAL A 182 -8.08 -4.58 -22.15
C VAL A 182 -7.37 -5.21 -23.33
N ASP A 183 -6.48 -4.47 -23.98
CA ASP A 183 -5.53 -5.02 -24.93
C ASP A 183 -4.27 -5.57 -24.25
N ILE A 184 -3.33 -6.11 -25.05
CA ILE A 184 -2.10 -6.70 -24.50
C ILE A 184 -1.19 -5.67 -23.84
N GLN A 185 -1.17 -4.44 -24.33
CA GLN A 185 -0.33 -3.38 -23.77
C GLN A 185 -0.88 -2.95 -22.41
N GLU A 186 -2.19 -2.71 -22.33
CA GLU A 186 -2.89 -2.38 -21.08
C GLU A 186 -2.74 -3.52 -20.06
N TRP A 187 -2.89 -4.77 -20.49
CA TRP A 187 -2.69 -5.93 -19.62
C TRP A 187 -1.28 -6.01 -19.04
N LEU A 188 -0.26 -5.79 -19.87
CA LEU A 188 1.14 -5.80 -19.43
C LEU A 188 1.43 -4.63 -18.47
N GLN A 189 0.86 -3.45 -18.72
CA GLN A 189 0.98 -2.31 -17.79
C GLN A 189 0.38 -2.62 -16.42
N LEU A 190 -0.83 -3.20 -16.39
CA LEU A 190 -1.53 -3.54 -15.15
C LEU A 190 -0.84 -4.64 -14.33
N THR A 191 -0.14 -5.57 -15.00
CA THR A 191 0.40 -6.77 -14.33
C THR A 191 1.90 -6.69 -14.05
N MET A 192 2.68 -5.98 -14.87
CA MET A 192 4.13 -5.90 -14.73
C MET A 192 4.60 -4.74 -13.84
N TYR A 193 3.86 -3.63 -13.81
CA TYR A 193 4.12 -2.53 -12.89
C TYR A 193 3.19 -2.64 -11.68
N SER A 194 3.46 -3.64 -10.85
CA SER A 194 2.70 -3.98 -9.64
C SER A 194 3.58 -4.56 -8.53
#